data_AF-W4RNX4-F1
#
_entry.id   AF-W4RNX4-F1
#
_cell.length_a   1.000
_cell.length_b   1.000
_cell.length_c   1.000
_cell.angle_alpha   90.00
_cell.angle_beta   90.00
_cell.angle_gamma   90.00
#
_symmetry.space_group_name_H-M   'P 1'
#
loop_
_entity.id
_entity.type
_entity.pdbx_description
1 polymer ?
#
loop_
_entity_poly.entity_id
_entity_poly.type
_entity_poly.pdbx_seq_one_letter_code
_entity_poly.pdbx_strand_id
1 'polypeptide(L)'
;MEINGRVSGNRVVSIDRMRGFSLMGIFLVNMISFHSPYFYIDPETWWGGNTNLFTYQFIDIFIQASFYPLFAMLFGYGLVILRERTLEKGMSFNPLALRRLSILLLIGIIHAFLIWPGDILITYAVCGFVFLLVIGWSAKRLLIAGLGLYIVPNILLLLMLGAASVIDGGEGFSMYDAQAAEQTITIYQNGSFAEVTYHRIIEWNKNNNLFGLFLYLITILPLFMVGAGAAKLRLFENVQDKKRKIAIAAAVLATLGLLIKAIPYLYGKTLMTDYAQDVFGGAMVAMAYALMIALISELKKFDRLLYPLEAAGRLSISNYLFQSVVSTLIFYSYGLGYYGKFSVFQEQFLRLEFM
;
A
#
# COMPACT_ATOMS: atom_id res chain seq x y z
N MET A 1 -2.04 -3.86 -46.67
CA MET A 1 -1.08 -4.95 -46.88
C MET A 1 0.29 -4.47 -46.43
N GLU A 2 1.00 -5.03 -45.48
CA GLU A 2 0.74 -6.14 -44.56
C GLU A 2 1.90 -6.07 -43.54
N ILE A 3 1.57 -6.28 -42.25
CA ILE A 3 2.37 -6.88 -41.17
C ILE A 3 3.84 -6.44 -41.00
N ASN A 4 4.13 -5.81 -39.86
CA ASN A 4 5.00 -6.42 -38.85
C ASN A 4 4.91 -5.68 -37.52
N GLY A 5 3.90 -6.06 -36.73
CA GLY A 5 3.93 -5.91 -35.28
C GLY A 5 5.05 -6.76 -34.71
N ARG A 6 6.27 -6.22 -34.70
CA ARG A 6 7.36 -6.75 -33.88
C ARG A 6 7.18 -6.22 -32.47
N VAL A 7 6.68 -7.07 -31.59
CA VAL A 7 6.82 -6.94 -30.14
C VAL A 7 8.31 -7.12 -29.82
N SER A 8 9.11 -6.06 -30.01
CA SER A 8 10.45 -5.99 -29.46
C SER A 8 10.35 -5.37 -28.06
N GLY A 9 10.34 -6.20 -27.02
CA GLY A 9 10.87 -5.88 -25.68
C GLY A 9 10.48 -4.56 -24.98
N ASN A 10 9.45 -3.82 -25.42
CA ASN A 10 9.11 -2.54 -24.82
C ASN A 10 8.51 -2.77 -23.44
N ARG A 11 9.37 -2.59 -22.44
CA ARG A 11 9.02 -2.49 -21.03
C ARG A 11 7.93 -1.43 -20.89
N VAL A 12 6.82 -1.76 -20.25
CA VAL A 12 5.69 -0.84 -20.08
C VAL A 12 6.08 0.21 -19.05
N VAL A 13 6.64 1.33 -19.52
CA VAL A 13 7.18 2.43 -18.70
C VAL A 13 6.16 2.93 -17.68
N SER A 14 4.88 2.96 -18.04
CA SER A 14 3.81 3.38 -17.13
C SER A 14 3.71 2.49 -15.88
N ILE A 15 4.03 1.19 -15.96
CA ILE A 15 4.00 0.28 -14.81
C ILE A 15 5.12 0.59 -13.82
N ASP A 16 6.33 0.87 -14.30
CA ASP A 16 7.43 1.27 -13.43
C ASP A 16 7.15 2.64 -12.77
N ARG A 17 6.56 3.59 -13.51
CA ARG A 17 6.10 4.88 -12.95
C ARG A 17 5.03 4.71 -11.87
N MET A 18 4.05 3.84 -12.08
CA MET A 18 3.03 3.54 -11.06
C MET A 18 3.64 2.90 -9.81
N ARG A 19 4.66 2.05 -9.96
CA ARG A 19 5.39 1.46 -8.82
C ARG A 19 6.14 2.52 -8.03
N GLY A 20 6.87 3.43 -8.70
CA GLY A 20 7.56 4.52 -8.01
C GLY A 20 6.60 5.45 -7.27
N PHE A 21 5.51 5.83 -7.93
CA PHE A 21 4.47 6.66 -7.33
C PHE A 21 3.85 6.00 -6.09
N SER A 22 3.55 4.69 -6.18
CA SER A 22 3.02 3.96 -5.03
C SER A 22 4.00 3.81 -3.88
N LEU A 23 5.28 3.61 -4.13
CA LEU A 23 6.29 3.59 -3.06
C LEU A 23 6.40 4.94 -2.36
N MET A 24 6.37 6.04 -3.11
CA MET A 24 6.38 7.38 -2.52
C MET A 24 5.18 7.61 -1.61
N GLY A 25 3.99 7.19 -2.05
CA GLY A 25 2.76 7.28 -1.26
C GLY A 25 2.73 6.35 -0.05
N ILE A 26 3.29 5.14 -0.16
CA ILE A 26 3.48 4.24 0.99
C ILE A 26 4.45 4.87 1.99
N PHE A 27 5.54 5.47 1.53
CA PHE A 27 6.51 6.13 2.38
C PHE A 27 5.92 7.31 3.16
N LEU A 28 5.06 8.11 2.52
CA LEU A 28 4.30 9.19 3.16
C LEU A 28 3.54 8.72 4.41
N VAL A 29 2.77 7.65 4.24
CA VAL A 29 1.95 7.07 5.29
C VAL A 29 2.82 6.45 6.37
N ASN A 30 3.80 5.64 5.97
CA ASN A 30 4.66 4.93 6.89
C ASN A 30 5.48 5.88 7.74
N MET A 31 5.79 7.08 7.25
CA MET A 31 6.55 8.06 8.00
C MET A 31 5.88 8.41 9.33
N ILE A 32 4.56 8.58 9.34
CA ILE A 32 3.79 8.83 10.57
C ILE A 32 4.05 7.73 11.59
N SER A 33 4.06 6.46 11.16
CA SER A 33 4.36 5.32 12.02
C SER A 33 5.86 5.14 12.34
N PHE A 34 6.78 5.70 11.55
CA PHE A 34 8.22 5.70 11.87
C PHE A 34 8.56 6.69 12.99
N HIS A 35 7.84 7.81 13.09
CA HIS A 35 8.18 8.87 14.04
C HIS A 35 7.21 9.00 15.21
N SER A 36 6.10 8.26 15.24
CA SER A 36 5.08 8.35 16.28
C SER A 36 4.42 7.01 16.59
N PRO A 37 3.88 6.82 17.81
CA PRO A 37 3.14 5.62 18.20
C PRO A 37 1.74 5.60 17.55
N TYR A 38 1.68 5.65 16.22
CA TYR A 38 0.46 5.87 15.42
C TYR A 38 -0.70 4.95 15.78
N PHE A 39 -0.42 3.70 16.16
CA PHE A 39 -1.45 2.72 16.53
C PHE A 39 -2.11 2.96 17.90
N TYR A 40 -1.58 3.89 18.71
CA TYR A 40 -2.03 4.12 20.09
C TYR A 40 -2.50 5.56 20.33
N ILE A 41 -2.46 6.42 19.32
CA ILE A 41 -2.79 7.86 19.43
C ILE A 41 -4.00 8.19 18.57
N ASP A 42 -4.66 9.30 18.88
CA ASP A 42 -5.59 9.95 17.95
C ASP A 42 -4.82 11.02 17.15
N PRO A 43 -4.57 10.81 15.85
CA PRO A 43 -3.80 11.74 15.02
C PRO A 43 -4.41 13.14 14.91
N GLU A 44 -5.72 13.31 15.12
CA GLU A 44 -6.39 14.60 14.97
C GLU A 44 -6.17 15.51 16.17
N THR A 45 -5.93 14.91 17.34
CA THR A 45 -5.74 15.65 18.60
C THR A 45 -4.30 15.63 19.10
N TRP A 46 -3.51 14.61 18.75
CA TRP A 46 -2.19 14.36 19.31
C TRP A 46 -1.18 15.52 19.12
N TRP A 47 -1.05 16.05 17.91
CA TRP A 47 -0.07 17.11 17.63
C TRP A 47 -0.58 18.53 17.86
N GLY A 48 -1.90 18.70 17.99
CA GLY A 48 -2.57 19.99 18.14
C GLY A 48 -2.37 20.96 16.97
N GLY A 49 -3.22 21.99 16.91
CA GLY A 49 -3.11 23.08 15.95
C GLY A 49 -3.62 22.76 14.55
N ASN A 50 -4.20 23.78 13.90
CA ASN A 50 -4.91 23.64 12.63
C ASN A 50 -4.02 23.17 11.48
N THR A 51 -2.72 23.51 11.48
CA THR A 51 -1.79 23.07 10.44
C THR A 51 -1.52 21.58 10.50
N ASN A 52 -1.32 21.01 11.69
CA ASN A 52 -1.10 19.57 11.84
C ASN A 52 -2.37 18.80 11.50
N LEU A 53 -3.53 19.28 11.95
CA LEU A 53 -4.83 18.70 11.64
C LEU A 53 -5.08 18.65 10.13
N PHE A 54 -4.92 19.80 9.44
CA PHE A 54 -5.07 19.85 7.99
C PHE A 54 -4.09 18.92 7.27
N THR A 55 -2.83 18.87 7.71
CA THR A 55 -1.80 18.02 7.09
C THR A 55 -2.16 16.54 7.24
N TYR A 56 -2.57 16.12 8.44
CA TYR A 56 -3.01 14.75 8.68
C TYR A 56 -4.24 14.41 7.82
N GLN A 57 -5.30 15.22 7.85
CA GLN A 57 -6.51 14.99 7.06
C GLN A 57 -6.22 14.94 5.55
N PHE A 58 -5.30 15.77 5.07
CA PHE A 58 -4.85 15.71 3.67
C PHE A 58 -4.18 14.36 3.36
N ILE A 59 -3.26 13.90 4.22
CA ILE A 59 -2.62 12.59 4.05
C ILE A 59 -3.67 11.48 4.12
N ASP A 60 -4.60 11.54 5.06
CA ASP A 60 -5.61 10.51 5.25
C ASP A 60 -6.55 10.38 4.03
N ILE A 61 -7.09 11.51 3.56
CA ILE A 61 -8.02 11.52 2.43
C ILE A 61 -7.29 11.20 1.11
N PHE A 62 -6.12 11.76 0.84
CA PHE A 62 -5.51 11.61 -0.49
C PHE A 62 -4.50 10.45 -0.58
N ILE A 63 -3.93 10.00 0.53
CA ILE A 63 -2.75 9.12 0.50
C ILE A 63 -3.01 7.81 1.26
N GLN A 64 -3.47 7.90 2.52
CA GLN A 64 -3.72 6.74 3.38
C GLN A 64 -4.55 5.69 2.66
N ALA A 65 -4.19 4.41 2.80
CA ALA A 65 -4.92 3.31 2.20
C ALA A 65 -5.13 3.32 0.66
N SER A 66 -4.58 4.28 -0.09
CA SER A 66 -4.70 4.36 -1.56
C SER A 66 -3.49 3.78 -2.29
N PHE A 67 -2.35 3.70 -1.62
CA PHE A 67 -1.11 3.26 -2.26
C PHE A 67 -0.79 1.78 -2.07
N TYR A 68 -1.17 1.18 -0.93
CA TYR A 68 -1.03 -0.26 -0.76
C TYR A 68 -1.90 -1.06 -1.76
N PRO A 69 -3.14 -0.66 -2.11
CA PRO A 69 -3.93 -1.41 -3.08
C PRO A 69 -3.35 -1.30 -4.49
N LEU A 70 -2.86 -0.10 -4.84
CA LEU A 70 -2.16 0.14 -6.09
C LEU A 70 -0.93 -0.77 -6.20
N PHE A 71 -0.09 -0.77 -5.17
CA PHE A 71 1.12 -1.61 -5.14
C PHE A 71 0.79 -3.11 -5.20
N ALA A 72 -0.28 -3.55 -4.51
CA ALA A 72 -0.76 -4.92 -4.54
C ALA A 72 -1.22 -5.35 -5.95
N MET A 73 -2.02 -4.52 -6.62
CA MET A 73 -2.41 -4.77 -8.01
C MET A 73 -1.18 -4.84 -8.94
N LEU A 74 -0.20 -3.94 -8.77
CA LEU A 74 1.04 -3.94 -9.57
C LEU A 74 1.94 -5.16 -9.31
N PHE A 75 1.86 -5.75 -8.11
CA PHE A 75 2.53 -6.99 -7.77
C PHE A 75 1.93 -8.17 -8.54
N GLY A 76 0.60 -8.33 -8.47
CA GLY A 76 -0.13 -9.36 -9.23
C GLY A 76 0.05 -9.21 -10.75
N TYR A 77 -0.03 -7.97 -11.25
CA TYR A 77 0.29 -7.64 -12.64
C TYR A 77 1.71 -8.07 -13.02
N GLY A 78 2.68 -7.73 -12.16
CA GLY A 78 4.09 -8.07 -12.35
C GLY A 78 4.37 -9.57 -12.42
N LEU A 79 3.69 -10.37 -11.58
CA LEU A 79 3.83 -11.83 -11.60
C LEU A 79 3.27 -12.45 -12.88
N VAL A 80 2.19 -11.92 -13.44
CA VAL A 80 1.66 -12.38 -14.74
C VAL A 80 2.66 -12.09 -15.86
N ILE A 81 3.18 -10.86 -15.94
CA ILE A 81 4.19 -10.50 -16.95
C ILE A 81 5.46 -11.35 -16.80
N LEU A 82 5.89 -11.63 -15.57
CA LEU A 82 7.00 -12.53 -15.30
C LEU A 82 6.71 -13.94 -15.83
N ARG A 83 5.50 -14.46 -15.58
CA ARG A 83 5.07 -15.78 -16.07
C ARG A 83 5.10 -15.86 -17.58
N GLU A 84 4.49 -14.90 -18.26
CA GLU A 84 4.44 -14.86 -19.73
C GLU A 84 5.84 -14.84 -20.33
N ARG A 85 6.70 -13.92 -19.90
CA ARG A 85 8.10 -13.82 -20.37
C ARG A 85 8.95 -15.05 -20.08
N THR A 86 8.67 -15.75 -18.99
CA THR A 86 9.43 -16.96 -18.62
C THR A 86 9.03 -18.13 -19.52
N LEU A 87 7.72 -18.29 -19.77
CA LEU A 87 7.19 -19.32 -20.66
C LEU A 87 7.57 -19.07 -22.13
N GLU A 88 7.57 -17.81 -22.59
CA GLU A 88 8.05 -17.43 -23.93
C GLU A 88 9.51 -17.82 -24.18
N LYS A 89 10.33 -17.85 -23.12
CA LYS A 89 11.73 -18.29 -23.18
C LYS A 89 11.92 -19.80 -23.02
N GLY A 90 10.83 -20.58 -22.97
CA GLY A 90 10.87 -22.03 -22.77
C GLY A 90 11.32 -22.47 -21.37
N MET A 91 11.31 -21.56 -20.38
CA MET A 91 11.73 -21.85 -19.00
C MET A 91 10.54 -22.16 -18.09
N SER A 92 10.79 -22.89 -17.00
CA SER A 92 9.77 -23.19 -15.99
C SER A 92 9.51 -21.98 -15.08
N PHE A 93 8.26 -21.52 -15.02
CA PHE A 93 7.86 -20.39 -14.18
C PHE A 93 7.86 -20.71 -12.68
N ASN A 94 7.32 -21.86 -12.26
CA ASN A 94 7.06 -22.15 -10.85
C ASN A 94 8.33 -22.11 -9.98
N PRO A 95 9.47 -22.75 -10.35
CA PRO A 95 10.68 -22.68 -9.54
C PRO A 95 11.23 -21.25 -9.40
N LEU A 96 11.14 -20.45 -10.47
CA LEU A 96 11.55 -19.05 -10.45
C LEU A 96 10.67 -18.20 -9.53
N ALA A 97 9.36 -18.39 -9.61
CA ALA A 97 8.39 -17.67 -8.78
C ALA A 97 8.55 -18.03 -7.30
N LEU A 98 8.64 -19.32 -6.98
CA LEU A 98 8.87 -19.81 -5.62
C LEU A 98 10.15 -19.23 -5.04
N ARG A 99 11.27 -19.30 -5.77
CA ARG A 99 12.55 -18.71 -5.32
C ARG A 99 12.43 -17.22 -5.02
N ARG A 100 11.78 -16.44 -5.90
CA ARG A 100 11.62 -15.00 -5.70
C ARG A 100 10.74 -14.67 -4.50
N LEU A 101 9.64 -15.39 -4.31
CA LEU A 101 8.75 -15.21 -3.16
C LEU A 101 9.41 -15.66 -1.85
N SER A 102 10.21 -16.74 -1.87
CA SER A 102 10.98 -17.17 -0.69
C SER A 102 12.04 -16.15 -0.30
N ILE A 103 12.74 -15.56 -1.28
CA ILE A 103 13.69 -14.46 -1.01
C ILE A 103 12.95 -13.25 -0.45
N LEU A 104 11.80 -12.89 -1.02
CA LEU A 104 10.96 -11.79 -0.52
C LEU A 104 10.53 -12.03 0.93
N LEU A 105 10.10 -13.26 1.26
CA LEU A 105 9.72 -13.66 2.60
C LEU A 105 10.89 -13.55 3.57
N LEU A 106 12.08 -14.04 3.20
CA LEU A 106 13.27 -13.95 4.03
C LEU A 106 13.66 -12.49 4.31
N ILE A 107 13.64 -11.65 3.27
CA ILE A 107 13.90 -10.21 3.42
C ILE A 107 12.85 -9.58 4.33
N GLY A 108 11.58 -9.93 4.17
CA GLY A 108 10.49 -9.46 5.03
C GLY A 108 10.67 -9.86 6.49
N ILE A 109 11.08 -11.10 6.77
CA ILE A 109 11.38 -11.56 8.14
C ILE A 109 12.50 -10.72 8.77
N ILE A 110 13.60 -10.52 8.05
CA ILE A 110 14.71 -9.69 8.53
C ILE A 110 14.22 -8.25 8.76
N HIS A 111 13.46 -7.70 7.83
CA HIS A 111 12.96 -6.33 7.91
C HIS A 111 11.97 -6.13 9.07
N ALA A 112 10.97 -7.00 9.22
CA ALA A 112 9.95 -6.94 10.26
C ALA A 112 10.55 -6.94 11.67
N PHE A 113 11.54 -7.80 11.91
CA PHE A 113 12.08 -8.01 13.24
C PHE A 113 13.33 -7.17 13.56
N LEU A 114 14.13 -6.81 12.55
CA LEU A 114 15.37 -6.06 12.77
C LEU A 114 15.32 -4.60 12.34
N ILE A 115 14.35 -4.21 11.50
CA ILE A 115 14.27 -2.85 10.95
C ILE A 115 13.00 -2.13 11.42
N TRP A 116 11.81 -2.64 11.12
CA TRP A 116 10.56 -1.91 11.39
C TRP A 116 9.35 -2.86 11.46
N PRO A 117 8.44 -2.74 12.45
CA PRO A 117 7.35 -3.69 12.64
C PRO A 117 6.21 -3.52 11.64
N GLY A 118 6.20 -2.47 10.82
CA GLY A 118 5.22 -2.26 9.74
C GLY A 118 5.54 -2.95 8.41
N ASP A 119 6.29 -4.06 8.44
CA ASP A 119 6.64 -4.81 7.23
C ASP A 119 5.41 -5.24 6.40
N ILE A 120 5.52 -5.08 5.08
CA ILE A 120 4.51 -5.53 4.12
C ILE A 120 5.01 -6.71 3.27
N LEU A 121 6.31 -7.01 3.30
CA LEU A 121 6.93 -7.98 2.42
C LEU A 121 6.55 -9.42 2.78
N ILE A 122 6.43 -9.75 4.07
CA ILE A 122 5.92 -11.05 4.53
C ILE A 122 4.52 -11.28 3.97
N THR A 123 3.61 -10.32 4.17
CA THR A 123 2.22 -10.40 3.70
C THR A 123 2.16 -10.57 2.19
N TYR A 124 2.99 -9.85 1.44
CA TYR A 124 3.05 -9.96 -0.02
C TYR A 124 3.63 -11.29 -0.49
N ALA A 125 4.62 -11.83 0.22
CA ALA A 125 5.18 -13.13 -0.10
C ALA A 125 4.14 -14.24 0.14
N VAL A 126 3.44 -14.22 1.28
CA VAL A 126 2.39 -15.19 1.64
C VAL A 126 1.23 -15.12 0.65
N CYS A 127 0.69 -13.93 0.40
CA CYS A 127 -0.34 -13.73 -0.63
C CYS A 127 0.16 -14.16 -2.02
N GLY A 128 1.43 -13.91 -2.33
CA GLY A 128 2.08 -14.33 -3.56
C GLY A 128 2.09 -15.86 -3.72
N PHE A 129 2.44 -16.60 -2.67
CA PHE A 129 2.43 -18.08 -2.70
C PHE A 129 1.02 -18.61 -2.96
N VAL A 130 0.01 -18.09 -2.26
CA VAL A 130 -1.39 -18.46 -2.48
C VAL A 130 -1.83 -18.09 -3.89
N PHE A 131 -1.43 -16.92 -4.38
CA PHE A 131 -1.76 -16.43 -5.72
C PHE A 131 -1.20 -17.33 -6.83
N LEU A 132 -0.06 -18.02 -6.62
CA LEU A 132 0.48 -18.97 -7.61
C LEU A 132 -0.49 -20.11 -7.94
N LEU A 133 -1.41 -20.45 -7.03
CA LEU A 133 -2.44 -21.47 -7.27
C LEU A 133 -3.46 -21.04 -8.34
N VAL A 134 -3.69 -19.73 -8.49
CA VAL A 134 -4.73 -19.16 -9.37
C VAL A 134 -4.17 -18.33 -10.53
N ILE A 135 -2.86 -18.05 -10.58
CA ILE A 135 -2.23 -17.24 -11.64
C ILE A 135 -2.45 -17.78 -13.07
N GLY A 136 -2.70 -19.10 -13.18
CA GLY A 136 -3.02 -19.76 -14.44
C GLY A 136 -4.44 -19.49 -14.96
N TRP A 137 -5.34 -18.95 -14.13
CA TRP A 137 -6.73 -18.70 -14.52
C TRP A 137 -6.85 -17.63 -15.62
N SER A 138 -8.00 -17.65 -16.30
CA SER A 138 -8.33 -16.64 -17.31
C SER A 138 -8.56 -15.28 -16.66
N ALA A 139 -8.35 -14.21 -17.43
CA ALA A 139 -8.48 -12.85 -16.93
C ALA A 139 -9.86 -12.57 -16.30
N LYS A 140 -10.93 -13.02 -16.96
CA LYS A 140 -12.31 -12.89 -16.46
C LYS A 140 -12.50 -13.61 -15.12
N ARG A 141 -11.97 -14.82 -14.95
CA ARG A 141 -12.07 -15.58 -13.69
C ARG A 141 -11.31 -14.88 -12.57
N LEU A 142 -10.10 -14.39 -12.84
CA LEU A 142 -9.32 -13.63 -11.87
C LEU A 142 -10.03 -12.36 -11.41
N LEU A 143 -10.61 -11.59 -12.34
CA LEU A 143 -11.35 -10.37 -12.01
C LEU A 143 -12.61 -10.66 -11.20
N ILE A 144 -13.43 -11.64 -11.61
CA ILE A 144 -14.68 -11.95 -10.90
C ILE A 144 -14.37 -12.52 -9.51
N ALA A 145 -13.46 -13.48 -9.41
CA ALA A 145 -13.11 -14.07 -8.13
C ALA A 145 -12.38 -13.07 -7.22
N GLY A 146 -11.50 -12.23 -7.76
CA GLY A 146 -10.84 -11.17 -7.01
C GLY A 146 -11.83 -10.11 -6.51
N LEU A 147 -12.72 -9.60 -7.37
CA LEU A 147 -13.74 -8.65 -6.91
C LEU A 147 -14.71 -9.28 -5.91
N GLY A 148 -15.12 -10.53 -6.10
CA GLY A 148 -15.97 -11.24 -5.15
C GLY A 148 -15.29 -11.46 -3.79
N LEU A 149 -14.05 -11.92 -3.79
CA LEU A 149 -13.26 -12.16 -2.58
C LEU A 149 -12.88 -10.86 -1.86
N TYR A 150 -12.80 -9.74 -2.59
CA TYR A 150 -12.65 -8.42 -1.98
C TYR A 150 -13.99 -7.92 -1.43
N ILE A 151 -15.01 -7.77 -2.27
CA ILE A 151 -16.23 -7.03 -1.92
C ILE A 151 -17.06 -7.77 -0.87
N VAL A 152 -17.27 -9.07 -1.00
CA VAL A 152 -18.20 -9.83 -0.14
C VAL A 152 -17.79 -9.80 1.34
N PRO A 153 -16.57 -10.24 1.73
CA PRO A 153 -16.18 -10.25 3.14
C PRO A 153 -15.98 -8.84 3.69
N ASN A 154 -15.52 -7.88 2.88
CA ASN A 154 -15.34 -6.50 3.32
C ASN A 154 -16.69 -5.80 3.57
N ILE A 155 -17.72 -6.05 2.77
CA ILE A 155 -19.08 -5.55 3.03
C ILE A 155 -19.63 -6.20 4.30
N LEU A 156 -19.45 -7.52 4.48
CA LEU A 156 -19.90 -8.19 5.70
C LEU A 156 -19.25 -7.59 6.94
N LEU A 157 -17.92 -7.38 6.91
CA LEU A 157 -17.20 -6.77 8.02
C LEU A 157 -17.65 -5.32 8.25
N LEU A 158 -17.86 -4.53 7.19
CA LEU A 158 -18.39 -3.18 7.30
C LEU A 158 -19.77 -3.15 7.99
N LEU A 159 -20.67 -4.08 7.64
CA LEU A 159 -21.99 -4.20 8.26
C LEU A 159 -21.89 -4.64 9.73
N MET A 160 -20.95 -5.54 10.06
CA MET A 160 -20.68 -5.94 11.44
C MET A 160 -20.16 -4.79 12.28
N LEU A 161 -19.22 -3.99 11.75
CA LEU A 161 -18.71 -2.78 12.41
C LEU A 161 -19.81 -1.73 12.60
N GLY A 162 -20.67 -1.54 11.59
CA GLY A 162 -21.84 -0.67 11.70
C GLY A 162 -22.80 -1.12 12.78
N ALA A 163 -23.15 -2.41 12.83
CA ALA A 163 -24.00 -2.96 13.88
C ALA A 163 -23.38 -2.79 15.28
N ALA A 164 -22.08 -3.04 15.42
CA ALA A 164 -21.35 -2.84 16.68
C ALA A 164 -21.37 -1.37 17.13
N SER A 165 -21.19 -0.41 16.20
CA SER A 165 -21.22 1.02 16.51
C SER A 165 -22.58 1.50 17.04
N VAL A 166 -23.68 0.89 16.57
CA VAL A 166 -25.04 1.20 17.05
C VAL A 166 -25.28 0.63 18.45
N ILE A 167 -24.70 -0.52 18.77
CA ILE A 167 -24.91 -1.22 20.05
C ILE A 167 -24.13 -0.55 21.19
N ASP A 168 -22.86 -0.21 20.96
CA ASP A 168 -21.92 0.25 22.00
C ASP A 168 -21.66 1.77 21.95
N GLY A 169 -22.44 2.52 21.16
CA GLY A 169 -22.27 3.97 20.99
C GLY A 169 -20.94 4.39 20.33
N GLY A 170 -20.13 3.42 19.89
CA GLY A 170 -18.81 3.65 19.28
C GLY A 170 -17.64 3.76 20.27
N GLU A 171 -17.86 3.59 21.59
CA GLU A 171 -16.81 3.78 22.60
C GLU A 171 -15.87 2.57 22.77
N GLY A 172 -16.35 1.32 22.65
CA GLY A 172 -15.55 0.12 22.94
C GLY A 172 -14.48 -0.26 21.92
N PHE A 173 -14.21 0.59 20.92
CA PHE A 173 -13.18 0.38 19.91
C PHE A 173 -12.24 1.57 19.72
N SER A 174 -12.06 2.40 20.74
CA SER A 174 -10.98 3.39 20.72
C SER A 174 -9.63 2.66 20.65
N MET A 175 -8.87 2.91 19.57
CA MET A 175 -7.47 2.47 19.47
C MET A 175 -6.54 3.33 20.34
N TYR A 176 -7.06 4.39 20.96
CA TYR A 176 -6.29 5.27 21.81
C TYR A 176 -5.93 4.57 23.12
N ASP A 177 -4.64 4.41 23.33
CA ASP A 177 -4.06 3.86 24.55
C ASP A 177 -2.88 4.73 24.94
N ALA A 178 -3.14 5.73 25.79
CA ALA A 178 -2.14 6.69 26.25
C ALA A 178 -0.95 5.99 26.93
N GLN A 179 -1.22 4.91 27.67
CA GLN A 179 -0.18 4.17 28.38
C GLN A 179 0.71 3.42 27.40
N ALA A 180 0.12 2.72 26.42
CA ALA A 180 0.89 2.06 25.36
C ALA A 180 1.66 3.05 24.49
N ALA A 181 1.09 4.24 24.21
CA ALA A 181 1.75 5.31 23.48
C ALA A 181 3.00 5.81 24.22
N GLU A 182 2.90 6.09 25.52
CA GLU A 182 4.03 6.54 26.35
C GLU A 182 5.12 5.48 26.49
N GLN A 183 4.73 4.21 26.67
CA GLN A 183 5.66 3.07 26.69
C GLN A 183 6.41 2.96 25.35
N THR A 184 5.68 3.03 24.25
CA THR A 184 6.23 2.98 22.89
C THR A 184 7.24 4.11 22.66
N ILE A 185 6.89 5.34 23.05
CA ILE A 185 7.79 6.50 22.96
C ILE A 185 9.06 6.27 23.78
N THR A 186 8.92 5.82 25.03
CA THR A 186 10.05 5.58 25.93
C THR A 186 11.01 4.55 25.36
N ILE A 187 10.49 3.43 24.85
CA ILE A 187 11.30 2.36 24.26
C ILE A 187 12.01 2.84 23.00
N TYR A 188 11.30 3.50 22.07
CA TYR A 188 11.92 3.96 20.83
C TYR A 188 12.86 5.17 21.02
N GLN A 189 12.73 5.95 22.10
CA GLN A 189 13.64 7.05 22.40
C GLN A 189 14.88 6.62 23.20
N ASN A 190 14.74 5.69 24.15
CA ASN A 190 15.77 5.40 25.15
C ASN A 190 16.22 3.94 25.20
N GLY A 191 15.47 3.01 24.60
CA GLY A 191 15.76 1.58 24.67
C GLY A 191 17.01 1.20 23.88
N SER A 192 17.69 0.15 24.31
CA SER A 192 18.74 -0.53 23.54
C SER A 192 18.16 -1.15 22.25
N PHE A 193 19.02 -1.48 21.29
CA PHE A 193 18.59 -2.17 20.07
C PHE A 193 17.83 -3.47 20.38
N ALA A 194 18.23 -4.21 21.41
CA ALA A 194 17.55 -5.44 21.82
C ALA A 194 16.14 -5.18 22.39
N GLU A 195 15.97 -4.15 23.21
CA GLU A 195 14.66 -3.74 23.75
C GLU A 195 13.73 -3.26 22.65
N VAL A 196 14.26 -2.44 21.73
CA VAL A 196 13.52 -1.99 20.54
C VAL A 196 13.10 -3.19 19.68
N THR A 197 14.01 -4.12 19.37
CA THR A 197 13.68 -5.33 18.62
C THR A 197 12.61 -6.18 19.32
N TYR A 198 12.70 -6.36 20.64
CA TYR A 198 11.69 -7.08 21.40
C TYR A 198 10.31 -6.40 21.30
N HIS A 199 10.26 -5.07 21.43
CA HIS A 199 9.04 -4.30 21.26
C HIS A 199 8.44 -4.47 19.85
N ARG A 200 9.27 -4.42 18.80
CA ARG A 200 8.81 -4.66 17.42
C ARG A 200 8.18 -6.03 17.23
N ILE A 201 8.73 -7.07 17.85
CA ILE A 201 8.15 -8.43 17.78
C ILE A 201 6.74 -8.42 18.38
N ILE A 202 6.53 -7.71 19.49
CA ILE A 202 5.21 -7.57 20.11
C ILE A 202 4.26 -6.81 19.18
N GLU A 203 4.66 -5.66 18.65
CA GLU A 203 3.83 -4.86 17.74
C GLU A 203 3.48 -5.62 16.46
N TRP A 204 4.46 -6.29 15.87
CA TRP A 204 4.25 -7.10 14.68
C TRP A 204 3.25 -8.22 14.95
N ASN A 205 3.37 -8.94 16.07
CA ASN A 205 2.46 -10.03 16.44
C ASN A 205 1.03 -9.56 16.72
N LYS A 206 0.85 -8.38 17.32
CA LYS A 206 -0.49 -7.79 17.54
C LYS A 206 -1.23 -7.62 16.21
N ASN A 207 -0.54 -7.13 15.18
CA ASN A 207 -1.11 -6.84 13.87
C ASN A 207 -1.12 -8.04 12.90
N ASN A 208 -0.18 -8.98 13.05
CA ASN A 208 0.04 -10.09 12.12
C ASN A 208 -0.28 -11.47 12.73
N ASN A 209 -1.28 -11.53 13.62
CA ASN A 209 -1.80 -12.80 14.14
C ASN A 209 -2.63 -13.57 13.08
N LEU A 210 -3.15 -14.75 13.45
CA LEU A 210 -3.95 -15.58 12.52
C LEU A 210 -5.18 -14.85 11.95
N PHE A 211 -5.84 -14.02 12.77
CA PHE A 211 -6.96 -13.20 12.32
C PHE A 211 -6.49 -12.10 11.34
N GLY A 212 -5.40 -11.41 11.65
CA GLY A 212 -4.76 -10.44 10.75
C GLY A 212 -4.36 -11.07 9.41
N LEU A 213 -3.76 -12.26 9.43
CA LEU A 213 -3.43 -13.02 8.22
C LEU A 213 -4.67 -13.31 7.37
N PHE A 214 -5.77 -13.75 8.01
CA PHE A 214 -7.04 -13.97 7.33
C PHE A 214 -7.56 -12.67 6.69
N LEU A 215 -7.51 -11.54 7.41
CA LEU A 215 -7.88 -10.23 6.88
C LEU A 215 -7.00 -9.81 5.69
N TYR A 216 -5.70 -10.06 5.73
CA TYR A 216 -4.82 -9.78 4.60
C TYR A 216 -5.10 -10.64 3.38
N LEU A 217 -5.49 -11.92 3.56
CA LEU A 217 -5.89 -12.79 2.46
C LEU A 217 -7.21 -12.37 1.80
N ILE A 218 -8.11 -11.68 2.50
CA ILE A 218 -9.35 -11.14 1.90
C ILE A 218 -9.20 -9.70 1.38
N THR A 219 -8.12 -8.99 1.73
CA THR A 219 -7.89 -7.61 1.29
C THR A 219 -6.79 -7.48 0.24
N ILE A 220 -5.66 -8.17 0.39
CA ILE A 220 -4.48 -8.03 -0.48
C ILE A 220 -4.47 -9.04 -1.63
N LEU A 221 -4.66 -10.33 -1.36
CA LEU A 221 -4.70 -11.36 -2.39
C LEU A 221 -5.71 -11.06 -3.52
N PRO A 222 -6.92 -10.55 -3.25
CA PRO A 222 -7.87 -10.26 -4.32
C PRO A 222 -7.41 -9.11 -5.21
N LEU A 223 -6.66 -8.15 -4.66
CA LEU A 223 -6.05 -7.07 -5.43
C LEU A 223 -4.93 -7.60 -6.34
N PHE A 224 -4.16 -8.60 -5.90
CA PHE A 224 -3.22 -9.30 -6.79
C PHE A 224 -3.97 -9.96 -7.96
N MET A 225 -5.12 -10.59 -7.69
CA MET A 225 -5.95 -11.19 -8.72
C MET A 225 -6.52 -10.16 -9.70
N VAL A 226 -6.98 -9.00 -9.21
CA VAL A 226 -7.46 -7.89 -10.04
C VAL A 226 -6.34 -7.36 -10.94
N GLY A 227 -5.16 -7.09 -10.38
CA GLY A 227 -3.99 -6.64 -11.13
C GLY A 227 -3.51 -7.67 -12.17
N ALA A 228 -3.56 -8.96 -11.83
CA ALA A 228 -3.26 -10.04 -12.75
C ALA A 228 -4.30 -10.17 -13.89
N GLY A 229 -5.57 -9.96 -13.58
CA GLY A 229 -6.63 -9.85 -14.58
C GLY A 229 -6.38 -8.69 -15.54
N ALA A 230 -5.99 -7.52 -15.02
CA ALA A 230 -5.62 -6.35 -15.81
C ALA A 230 -4.40 -6.61 -16.73
N ALA A 231 -3.40 -7.36 -16.25
CA ALA A 231 -2.26 -7.78 -17.07
C ALA A 231 -2.69 -8.67 -18.24
N LYS A 232 -3.45 -9.72 -17.97
CA LYS A 232 -3.93 -10.65 -19.01
C LYS A 232 -4.87 -10.00 -20.02
N LEU A 233 -5.60 -8.94 -19.62
CA LEU A 233 -6.42 -8.12 -20.53
C LEU A 233 -5.62 -7.04 -21.26
N ARG A 234 -4.33 -6.87 -20.95
CA ARG A 234 -3.46 -5.84 -21.54
C ARG A 234 -4.06 -4.44 -21.42
N LEU A 235 -4.66 -4.13 -20.26
CA LEU A 235 -5.42 -2.88 -20.07
C LEU A 235 -4.57 -1.62 -20.24
N PHE A 236 -3.26 -1.70 -19.96
CA PHE A 236 -2.31 -0.60 -20.08
C PHE A 236 -1.53 -0.62 -21.41
N GLU A 237 -1.90 -1.49 -22.35
CA GLU A 237 -1.40 -1.42 -23.73
C GLU A 237 -2.35 -0.56 -24.59
N ASN A 238 -1.79 0.21 -25.52
CA ASN A 238 -2.55 1.08 -26.44
C ASN A 238 -3.51 2.05 -25.72
N VAL A 239 -3.02 2.69 -24.64
CA VAL A 239 -3.80 3.65 -23.82
C VAL A 239 -4.34 4.81 -24.65
N GLN A 240 -3.61 5.24 -25.69
CA GLN A 240 -4.01 6.30 -26.63
C GLN A 240 -5.40 6.08 -27.24
N ASP A 241 -5.68 4.86 -27.68
CA ASP A 241 -6.93 4.51 -28.37
C ASP A 241 -8.14 4.58 -27.44
N LYS A 242 -7.91 4.47 -26.13
CA LYS A 242 -8.94 4.40 -25.09
C LYS A 242 -8.92 5.60 -24.15
N LYS A 243 -8.16 6.65 -24.47
CA LYS A 243 -7.89 7.79 -23.56
C LYS A 243 -9.14 8.39 -22.91
N ARG A 244 -10.23 8.58 -23.67
CA ARG A 244 -11.48 9.17 -23.16
C ARG A 244 -12.15 8.25 -22.15
N LYS A 245 -12.22 6.95 -22.43
CA LYS A 245 -12.83 5.97 -21.52
C LYS A 245 -12.02 5.83 -20.23
N ILE A 246 -10.69 5.80 -20.34
CA ILE A 246 -9.78 5.75 -19.20
C ILE A 246 -9.90 7.02 -18.36
N ALA A 247 -9.99 8.20 -18.99
CA ALA A 247 -10.15 9.48 -18.28
C ALA A 247 -11.49 9.56 -17.53
N ILE A 248 -12.60 9.12 -18.15
CA ILE A 248 -13.90 9.06 -17.49
C ILE A 248 -13.86 8.08 -16.32
N ALA A 249 -13.30 6.89 -16.52
CA ALA A 249 -13.18 5.90 -15.45
C ALA A 249 -12.32 6.43 -14.29
N ALA A 250 -11.18 7.08 -14.58
CA ALA A 250 -10.33 7.69 -13.58
C ALA A 250 -11.07 8.79 -12.79
N ALA A 251 -11.81 9.66 -13.48
CA ALA A 251 -12.59 10.72 -12.83
C ALA A 251 -13.70 10.16 -11.94
N VAL A 252 -14.47 9.18 -12.43
CA VAL A 252 -15.54 8.54 -11.65
C VAL A 252 -14.98 7.84 -10.42
N LEU A 253 -13.90 7.08 -10.56
CA LEU A 253 -13.26 6.37 -9.45
C LEU A 253 -12.64 7.34 -8.45
N ALA A 254 -12.00 8.42 -8.91
CA ALA A 254 -11.46 9.45 -8.04
C ALA A 254 -12.57 10.15 -7.26
N THR A 255 -13.64 10.59 -7.92
CA THR A 255 -14.76 11.28 -7.27
C THR A 255 -15.44 10.38 -6.24
N LEU A 256 -15.85 9.17 -6.64
CA LEU A 256 -16.52 8.26 -5.71
C LEU A 256 -15.60 7.83 -4.56
N GLY A 257 -14.33 7.53 -4.86
CA GLY A 257 -13.35 7.16 -3.86
C GLY A 257 -13.11 8.28 -2.85
N LEU A 258 -12.87 9.50 -3.31
CA LEU A 258 -12.67 10.67 -2.45
C LEU A 258 -13.93 11.03 -1.64
N LEU A 259 -15.13 10.84 -2.20
CA LEU A 259 -16.38 11.02 -1.45
C LEU A 259 -16.51 10.02 -0.31
N ILE A 260 -16.20 8.74 -0.54
CA ILE A 260 -16.19 7.71 0.50
C ILE A 260 -15.15 8.05 1.57
N LYS A 261 -13.97 8.48 1.15
CA LYS A 261 -12.91 8.90 2.06
C LYS A 261 -13.21 10.19 2.83
N ALA A 262 -14.15 11.01 2.38
CA ALA A 262 -14.56 12.19 3.14
C ALA A 262 -15.59 11.84 4.23
N ILE A 263 -16.15 10.62 4.24
CA ILE A 263 -17.25 10.25 5.15
C ILE A 263 -16.89 10.46 6.63
N PRO A 264 -15.73 10.01 7.15
CA PRO A 264 -15.40 10.20 8.57
C PRO A 264 -15.39 11.68 8.99
N TYR A 265 -14.98 12.56 8.08
CA TYR A 265 -14.87 14.00 8.33
C TYR A 265 -16.17 14.77 8.16
N LEU A 266 -17.11 14.24 7.38
CA LEU A 266 -18.41 14.87 7.13
C LEU A 266 -19.50 14.38 8.09
N TYR A 267 -19.43 13.14 8.53
CA TYR A 267 -20.49 12.48 9.30
C TYR A 267 -20.04 11.97 10.68
N GLY A 268 -18.76 12.10 11.01
CA GLY A 268 -18.19 11.62 12.25
C GLY A 268 -17.32 10.38 12.07
N LYS A 269 -16.21 10.36 12.81
CA LYS A 269 -15.23 9.28 12.78
C LYS A 269 -15.69 8.13 13.66
N THR A 270 -15.71 6.93 13.09
CA THR A 270 -16.05 5.67 13.74
C THR A 270 -15.23 4.57 13.08
N LEU A 271 -15.08 3.40 13.73
CA LEU A 271 -14.45 2.26 13.07
C LEU A 271 -15.09 1.90 11.72
N MET A 272 -16.42 2.03 11.61
CA MET A 272 -17.13 1.72 10.38
C MET A 272 -16.75 2.72 9.28
N THR A 273 -16.75 4.01 9.57
CA THR A 273 -16.46 5.07 8.59
C THR A 273 -14.99 5.05 8.18
N ASP A 274 -14.07 4.83 9.12
CA ASP A 274 -12.63 4.64 8.83
C ASP A 274 -12.40 3.39 7.98
N TYR A 275 -13.04 2.27 8.32
CA TYR A 275 -12.95 1.04 7.53
C TYR A 275 -13.50 1.23 6.11
N ALA A 276 -14.62 1.95 5.97
CA ALA A 276 -15.21 2.25 4.66
C ALA A 276 -14.28 3.11 3.80
N GLN A 277 -13.72 4.17 4.40
CA GLN A 277 -12.73 5.05 3.80
C GLN A 277 -11.53 4.25 3.29
N ASP A 278 -10.93 3.42 4.13
CA ASP A 278 -9.66 2.76 3.82
C ASP A 278 -9.82 1.61 2.82
N VAL A 279 -10.85 0.79 2.99
CA VAL A 279 -11.07 -0.37 2.12
C VAL A 279 -11.66 0.06 0.79
N PHE A 280 -12.82 0.72 0.79
CA PHE A 280 -13.52 1.03 -0.46
C PHE A 280 -12.99 2.32 -1.10
N GLY A 281 -12.89 3.40 -0.31
CA GLY A 281 -12.35 4.68 -0.79
C GLY A 281 -10.89 4.53 -1.26
N GLY A 282 -10.05 3.89 -0.44
CA GLY A 282 -8.66 3.58 -0.73
C GLY A 282 -8.47 2.84 -2.06
N ALA A 283 -9.17 1.71 -2.25
CA ALA A 283 -9.07 0.92 -3.48
C ALA A 283 -9.57 1.67 -4.74
N MET A 284 -10.62 2.49 -4.64
CA MET A 284 -11.11 3.28 -5.76
C MET A 284 -10.14 4.38 -6.16
N VAL A 285 -9.61 5.12 -5.18
CA VAL A 285 -8.57 6.14 -5.42
C VAL A 285 -7.30 5.49 -5.96
N ALA A 286 -6.92 4.30 -5.49
CA ALA A 286 -5.79 3.53 -6.00
C ALA A 286 -5.92 3.24 -7.51
N MET A 287 -7.09 2.75 -7.94
CA MET A 287 -7.39 2.52 -9.35
C MET A 287 -7.40 3.83 -10.14
N ALA A 288 -7.94 4.91 -9.58
CA ALA A 288 -7.90 6.22 -10.21
C ALA A 288 -6.46 6.70 -10.45
N TYR A 289 -5.57 6.55 -9.45
CA TYR A 289 -4.14 6.85 -9.61
C TYR A 289 -3.47 6.01 -10.68
N ALA A 290 -3.74 4.70 -10.75
CA ALA A 290 -3.22 3.86 -11.82
C ALA A 290 -3.62 4.39 -13.22
N LEU A 291 -4.91 4.70 -13.41
CA LEU A 291 -5.43 5.19 -14.69
C LEU A 291 -4.91 6.60 -15.03
N MET A 292 -4.81 7.49 -14.04
CA MET A 292 -4.23 8.83 -14.24
C MET A 292 -2.76 8.73 -14.65
N ILE A 293 -1.95 7.92 -13.98
CA ILE A 293 -0.53 7.74 -14.32
C ILE A 293 -0.38 7.10 -15.69
N ALA A 294 -1.27 6.16 -16.06
CA ALA A 294 -1.29 5.60 -17.40
C ALA A 294 -1.50 6.70 -18.46
N LEU A 295 -2.48 7.58 -18.26
CA LEU A 295 -2.77 8.69 -19.17
C LEU A 295 -1.66 9.74 -19.21
N ILE A 296 -1.08 10.11 -18.07
CA ILE A 296 0.00 11.11 -18.02
C ILE A 296 1.27 10.53 -18.66
N SER A 297 1.50 9.21 -18.53
CA SER A 297 2.68 8.55 -19.12
C SER A 297 2.69 8.56 -20.64
N GLU A 298 1.53 8.77 -21.27
CA GLU A 298 1.39 8.93 -22.71
C GLU A 298 1.81 10.33 -23.23
N LEU A 299 1.99 11.29 -22.33
CA LEU A 299 2.32 12.67 -22.64
C LEU A 299 3.82 12.90 -22.49
N LYS A 300 4.57 12.91 -23.61
CA LYS A 300 6.04 13.08 -23.63
C LYS A 300 6.56 14.28 -22.81
N LYS A 301 5.78 15.35 -22.69
CA LYS A 301 6.14 16.55 -21.89
C LYS A 301 6.39 16.25 -20.40
N PHE A 302 5.81 15.16 -19.87
CA PHE A 302 5.95 14.75 -18.48
C PHE A 302 7.03 13.68 -18.27
N ASP A 303 7.74 13.23 -19.31
CA ASP A 303 8.74 12.16 -19.16
C ASP A 303 9.86 12.54 -18.20
N ARG A 304 10.36 13.79 -18.26
CA ARG A 304 11.38 14.29 -17.33
C ARG A 304 10.89 14.31 -15.88
N LEU A 305 9.62 14.71 -15.67
CA LEU A 305 9.01 14.78 -14.34
C LEU A 305 8.77 13.37 -13.76
N LEU A 306 8.43 12.39 -14.59
CA LEU A 306 8.11 11.03 -14.17
C LEU A 306 9.34 10.10 -14.14
N TYR A 307 10.48 10.53 -14.67
CA TYR A 307 11.70 9.73 -14.70
C TYR A 307 12.18 9.28 -13.30
N PRO A 308 12.18 10.14 -12.26
CA PRO A 308 12.54 9.71 -10.90
C PRO A 308 11.60 8.62 -10.38
N LEU A 309 10.29 8.72 -10.64
CA LEU A 309 9.32 7.70 -10.26
C LEU A 309 9.58 6.39 -11.00
N GLU A 310 9.89 6.46 -12.30
CA GLU A 310 10.27 5.27 -13.06
C GLU A 310 11.51 4.60 -12.46
N ALA A 311 12.57 5.37 -12.19
CA ALA A 311 13.80 4.87 -11.58
C ALA A 311 13.54 4.24 -10.21
N ALA A 312 12.75 4.90 -9.37
CA ALA A 312 12.37 4.40 -8.06
C ALA A 312 11.57 3.10 -8.14
N GLY A 313 10.64 3.00 -9.10
CA GLY A 313 9.82 1.82 -9.34
C GLY A 313 10.60 0.60 -9.85
N ARG A 314 11.71 0.81 -10.57
CA ARG A 314 12.59 -0.30 -11.00
C ARG A 314 13.30 -0.98 -9.83
N LEU A 315 13.55 -0.25 -8.75
CA LEU A 315 14.27 -0.69 -7.56
C LEU A 315 13.36 -0.66 -6.32
N SER A 316 12.12 -1.14 -6.47
CA SER A 316 11.08 -0.95 -5.46
C SER A 316 11.43 -1.49 -4.08
N ILE A 317 11.98 -2.71 -4.01
CA ILE A 317 12.39 -3.34 -2.75
C ILE A 317 13.56 -2.57 -2.13
N SER A 318 14.57 -2.22 -2.92
CA SER A 318 15.73 -1.49 -2.43
C SER A 318 15.34 -0.12 -1.85
N ASN A 319 14.46 0.63 -2.53
CA ASN A 319 13.97 1.91 -2.02
C ASN A 319 13.15 1.76 -0.74
N TYR A 320 12.25 0.77 -0.68
CA TYR A 320 11.46 0.51 0.53
C TYR A 320 12.35 0.18 1.74
N LEU A 321 13.35 -0.68 1.55
CA LEU A 321 14.29 -1.03 2.61
C LEU A 321 15.18 0.16 3.00
N PHE A 322 15.70 0.91 2.02
CA PHE A 322 16.49 2.10 2.27
C PHE A 322 15.71 3.15 3.07
N GLN A 323 14.48 3.45 2.65
CA GLN A 323 13.56 4.34 3.37
C GLN A 323 13.35 3.88 4.80
N SER A 324 13.14 2.58 5.02
CA SER A 324 12.94 2.03 6.37
C SER A 324 14.18 2.15 7.24
N VAL A 325 15.36 1.81 6.69
CA VAL A 325 16.63 1.91 7.42
C VAL A 325 16.92 3.38 7.77
N VAL A 326 16.83 4.29 6.81
CA VAL A 326 17.06 5.72 7.05
C VAL A 326 16.09 6.28 8.09
N SER A 327 14.79 5.98 7.96
CA SER A 327 13.78 6.49 8.91
C SER A 327 14.04 5.98 10.32
N THR A 328 14.35 4.70 10.48
CA THR A 328 14.61 4.14 11.81
C THR A 328 15.93 4.63 12.41
N LEU A 329 16.95 4.92 11.60
CA LEU A 329 18.17 5.59 12.06
C LEU A 329 17.93 7.05 12.47
N ILE A 330 16.96 7.74 11.87
CA ILE A 330 16.62 9.11 12.27
C ILE A 330 15.81 9.09 13.57
N PHE A 331 14.78 8.27 13.65
CA PHE A 331 13.84 8.38 14.78
C PHE A 331 14.24 7.52 15.97
N TYR A 332 14.77 6.31 15.78
CA TYR A 332 14.93 5.40 16.92
C TYR A 332 16.23 5.67 17.70
N SER A 333 16.23 5.25 18.96
CA SER A 333 17.27 5.45 19.97
C SER A 333 18.67 5.01 19.55
N TYR A 334 18.78 3.94 18.74
CA TYR A 334 20.06 3.43 18.25
C TYR A 334 20.65 4.26 17.09
N GLY A 335 19.94 5.29 16.63
CA GLY A 335 20.40 6.26 15.63
C GLY A 335 20.44 7.68 16.22
N LEU A 336 19.61 8.60 15.72
CA LEU A 336 19.54 9.99 16.21
C LEU A 336 18.49 10.20 17.32
N GLY A 337 17.60 9.24 17.56
CA GLY A 337 16.66 9.28 18.71
C GLY A 337 15.62 10.40 18.64
N TYR A 338 15.11 10.73 17.44
CA TYR A 338 14.07 11.75 17.24
C TYR A 338 12.62 11.26 17.34
N TYR A 339 12.38 10.02 17.73
CA TYR A 339 11.02 9.46 17.84
C TYR A 339 10.14 10.33 18.74
N GLY A 340 8.92 10.63 18.29
CA GLY A 340 7.96 11.46 19.02
C GLY A 340 8.32 12.95 19.15
N LYS A 341 9.43 13.43 18.57
CA LYS A 341 9.88 14.82 18.72
C LYS A 341 9.40 15.77 17.61
N PHE A 342 8.76 15.24 16.57
CA PHE A 342 8.25 16.02 15.44
C PHE A 342 6.72 15.96 15.35
N SER A 343 6.12 17.05 14.88
CA SER A 343 4.74 17.04 14.42
C SER A 343 4.61 16.48 13.00
N VAL A 344 3.40 16.06 12.61
CA VAL A 344 3.12 15.58 11.24
C VAL A 344 3.55 16.61 10.19
N PHE A 345 3.30 17.90 10.43
CA PHE A 345 3.72 18.95 9.49
C PHE A 345 5.25 19.08 9.41
N GLN A 346 5.94 19.09 10.55
CA GLN A 346 7.40 19.25 10.59
C GLN A 346 8.13 18.09 9.90
N GLU A 347 7.60 16.87 10.05
CA GLU A 347 8.16 15.68 9.41
C GLU A 347 8.13 15.76 7.88
N GLN A 348 7.09 16.37 7.28
CA GLN A 348 7.01 16.50 5.82
C GLN A 348 8.18 17.30 5.22
N PHE A 349 8.79 18.23 5.98
CA PHE A 349 9.98 18.97 5.53
C PHE A 349 11.23 18.11 5.59
N LEU A 350 11.44 17.39 6.71
CA LEU A 350 12.56 16.47 6.87
C LEU A 350 12.56 15.43 5.73
N ARG A 351 11.38 14.99 5.31
CA ARG A 351 11.18 14.05 4.21
C ARG A 351 11.63 14.57 2.84
N LEU A 352 11.45 15.85 2.53
CA LEU A 352 11.84 16.42 1.23
C LEU A 352 13.36 16.47 1.04
N GLU A 353 14.14 16.42 2.12
CA GLU A 353 15.61 16.38 2.05
C GLU A 353 16.16 15.00 1.67
N PHE A 354 15.35 13.94 1.80
CA PHE A 354 15.74 12.54 1.54
C PHE A 354 15.15 11.93 0.27
N MET A 355 14.36 12.71 -0.51
CA MET A 355 13.77 12.32 -1.80
C MET A 355 14.49 12.98 -2.96
#